data_AF-A0A671MQW9-F1
#
_entry.id   AF-A0A671MQW9-F1
#
_cell.length_a   1.000
_cell.length_b   1.000
_cell.length_c   1.000
_cell.angle_alpha   90.00
_cell.angle_beta   90.00
_cell.angle_gamma   90.00
#
_symmetry.space_group_name_H-M   'P 1'
#
loop_
_entity.id
_entity.type
_entity.pdbx_description
1 polymer ?
#
loop_
_entity_poly.entity_id
_entity_poly.type
_entity_poly.pdbx_seq_one_letter_code
_entity_poly.pdbx_strand_id
1 'polypeptide(L)'
;MADETKKKVPSVPESLLKRRQRFAVIKAVRLKKAVADKKARKVTRKLIFKRAEAYHKEYRQMYRREIRMSRMARKYANNFLWPFKLSSPRGGMNKKTTHFVEGGDAGNREDQINRLVRRMN
;
A
#
# COMPACT_ATOMS: atom_id res chain seq x y z
N MET A 1 60.21 -60.84 4.35
CA MET A 1 58.79 -61.12 4.66
C MET A 1 58.46 -60.37 5.95
N ALA A 2 58.07 -59.09 5.85
CA ALA A 2 57.69 -58.29 7.02
C ALA A 2 56.16 -58.32 7.12
N ASP A 3 55.66 -59.05 8.12
CA ASP A 3 54.23 -59.21 8.37
C ASP A 3 53.68 -57.91 8.97
N GLU A 4 52.74 -57.28 8.27
CA GLU A 4 52.09 -56.05 8.70
C GLU A 4 51.20 -56.34 9.91
N THR A 5 51.67 -55.97 11.09
CA THR A 5 50.90 -56.04 12.33
C THR A 5 49.67 -55.13 12.26
N LYS A 6 48.53 -55.70 11.84
CA LYS A 6 47.23 -55.02 11.87
C LYS A 6 46.86 -54.65 13.32
N LYS A 7 47.05 -53.38 13.69
CA LYS A 7 46.58 -52.81 14.97
C LYS A 7 45.08 -53.07 15.14
N LYS A 8 44.69 -53.86 16.16
CA LYS A 8 43.30 -54.05 16.59
C LYS A 8 42.76 -52.74 17.17
N VAL A 9 41.89 -52.07 16.44
CA VAL A 9 41.14 -50.89 16.89
C VAL A 9 40.15 -51.32 17.99
N PRO A 10 39.96 -50.55 19.09
CA PRO A 10 39.02 -50.92 20.14
C PRO A 10 37.61 -51.11 19.59
N SER A 11 37.02 -52.28 19.89
CA SER A 11 35.67 -52.63 19.47
C SER A 11 34.67 -51.67 20.10
N VAL A 12 33.93 -50.95 19.26
CA VAL A 12 32.97 -49.93 19.73
C VAL A 12 31.85 -50.62 20.50
N PRO A 13 31.52 -50.16 21.73
CA PRO A 13 30.43 -50.73 22.51
C PRO A 13 29.10 -50.72 21.74
N GLU A 14 28.36 -51.83 21.76
CA GLU A 14 27.10 -51.96 21.03
C GLU A 14 26.06 -50.89 21.40
N SER A 15 26.05 -50.45 22.66
CA SER A 15 25.17 -49.39 23.16
C SER A 15 25.36 -48.07 22.42
N LEU A 16 26.61 -47.72 22.10
CA LEU A 16 26.94 -46.52 21.32
C LEU A 16 26.52 -46.66 19.86
N LEU A 17 26.67 -47.84 19.26
CA LEU A 17 26.22 -48.10 17.89
C LEU A 17 24.70 -47.98 17.78
N LYS A 18 23.94 -48.58 18.69
CA LYS A 18 22.47 -48.46 18.77
C LYS A 18 22.04 -47.00 18.98
N ARG A 19 22.76 -46.24 19.81
CA ARG A 19 22.49 -44.81 20.03
C ARG A 19 22.75 -43.96 18.78
N ARG A 20 23.86 -44.20 18.07
CA ARG A 20 24.21 -43.51 16.81
C ARG A 20 23.17 -43.76 15.72
N GLN A 21 22.71 -45.00 15.56
CA GLN A 21 21.66 -45.36 14.61
C GLN A 21 20.34 -44.61 14.91
N ARG A 22 19.91 -44.59 16.19
CA ARG A 22 18.71 -43.83 16.61
C ARG A 22 18.82 -42.34 16.31
N PHE A 23 19.95 -41.70 16.62
CA PHE A 23 20.17 -40.28 16.33
C PHE A 23 20.20 -39.98 14.83
N ALA A 24 20.79 -40.86 14.01
CA ALA A 24 20.80 -40.72 12.56
C ALA A 24 19.37 -40.72 12.00
N VAL A 25 18.51 -41.64 12.48
CA VAL A 25 17.10 -41.72 12.09
C VAL A 25 16.34 -40.45 12.51
N ILE A 26 16.47 -40.01 13.77
CA ILE A 26 15.81 -38.80 14.27
C ILE A 26 16.25 -37.56 13.48
N LYS A 27 17.56 -37.46 13.18
CA LYS A 27 18.11 -36.35 12.39
C LYS A 27 17.54 -36.35 10.99
N ALA A 28 17.45 -37.50 10.32
CA ALA A 28 16.87 -37.61 8.99
C ALA A 28 15.38 -37.20 8.97
N VAL A 29 14.59 -37.63 9.97
CA VAL A 29 13.18 -37.24 10.11
C VAL A 29 13.03 -35.74 10.30
N ARG A 30 13.81 -35.14 11.22
CA ARG A 30 13.80 -33.67 11.44
C ARG A 30 14.18 -32.90 10.19
N LEU A 31 15.18 -33.37 9.44
CA LEU A 31 15.64 -32.71 8.22
C LEU A 31 14.54 -32.75 7.14
N LYS A 32 13.89 -33.90 6.97
CA LYS A 32 12.74 -34.05 6.06
C LYS A 32 11.58 -33.10 6.44
N LYS A 33 11.24 -33.02 7.73
CA LYS A 33 10.20 -32.11 8.24
C LYS A 33 10.56 -30.64 8.00
N ALA A 34 11.79 -30.24 8.30
CA ALA A 34 12.26 -28.86 8.09
C ALA A 34 12.17 -28.44 6.61
N VAL A 35 12.48 -29.35 5.67
CA VAL A 35 12.34 -29.09 4.23
C VAL A 35 10.87 -28.94 3.84
N ALA A 36 9.98 -29.81 4.35
CA ALA A 36 8.54 -29.71 4.11
C ALA A 36 7.97 -28.37 4.64
N ASP A 37 8.30 -28.00 5.88
CA ASP A 37 7.86 -26.75 6.49
C ASP A 37 8.37 -25.53 5.72
N LYS A 38 9.62 -25.57 5.22
CA LYS A 38 10.18 -24.49 4.39
C LYS A 38 9.42 -24.32 3.08
N LYS A 39 8.99 -25.42 2.45
CA LYS A 39 8.14 -25.39 1.25
C LYS A 39 6.77 -24.78 1.57
N ALA A 40 6.11 -25.22 2.65
CA ALA A 40 4.83 -24.69 3.08
C ALA A 40 4.90 -23.18 3.43
N ARG A 41 5.97 -22.74 4.11
CA ARG A 41 6.20 -21.32 4.42
C ARG A 41 6.37 -20.45 3.18
N LYS A 42 7.01 -20.97 2.12
CA LYS A 42 7.15 -20.23 0.85
C LYS A 42 5.79 -20.01 0.19
N VAL A 43 4.93 -21.03 0.17
CA VAL A 43 3.57 -20.95 -0.40
C VAL A 43 2.73 -19.93 0.35
N THR A 44 2.69 -20.04 1.69
CA THR A 44 1.92 -19.12 2.55
C THR A 44 2.42 -17.67 2.43
N ARG A 45 3.74 -17.44 2.39
CA ARG A 45 4.30 -16.10 2.20
C ARG A 45 3.88 -15.46 0.87
N LYS A 46 3.88 -16.25 -0.22
CA LYS A 46 3.41 -15.77 -1.54
C LYS A 46 1.93 -15.40 -1.51
N LEU A 47 1.10 -16.20 -0.84
CA LEU A 47 -0.32 -15.93 -0.66
C LEU A 47 -0.56 -14.66 0.16
N ILE A 48 0.12 -14.50 1.30
CA ILE A 48 0.00 -13.32 2.17
C ILE A 48 0.38 -12.05 1.40
N PHE A 49 1.48 -12.08 0.64
CA PHE A 49 1.91 -10.95 -0.16
C PHE A 49 0.84 -10.55 -1.19
N LYS A 50 0.26 -11.52 -1.91
CA LYS A 50 -0.78 -11.24 -2.91
C LYS A 50 -2.09 -10.73 -2.30
N ARG A 51 -2.46 -11.21 -1.11
CA ARG A 51 -3.60 -10.66 -0.36
C ARG A 51 -3.37 -9.22 0.08
N ALA A 52 -2.18 -8.90 0.58
CA ALA A 52 -1.83 -7.54 0.96
C ALA A 52 -1.91 -6.57 -0.23
N GLU A 53 -1.41 -6.98 -1.40
CA GLU A 53 -1.51 -6.22 -2.64
C GLU A 53 -2.98 -5.93 -3.02
N ALA A 54 -3.85 -6.94 -2.90
CA ALA A 54 -5.28 -6.81 -3.18
C ALA A 54 -5.96 -5.81 -2.23
N TYR A 55 -5.73 -5.93 -0.91
CA TYR A 55 -6.31 -5.01 0.06
C TYR A 55 -5.88 -3.56 -0.16
N HIS A 56 -4.58 -3.33 -0.41
CA HIS A 56 -4.10 -1.98 -0.71
C HIS A 56 -4.78 -1.40 -1.96
N LYS A 57 -4.96 -2.20 -3.02
CA LYS A 57 -5.66 -1.79 -4.23
C LYS A 57 -7.13 -1.45 -3.96
N GLU A 58 -7.82 -2.27 -3.17
CA GLU A 58 -9.23 -2.09 -2.82
C GLU A 58 -9.46 -0.77 -2.05
N TYR A 59 -8.68 -0.51 -1.01
CA TYR A 59 -8.77 0.74 -0.24
C TYR A 59 -8.51 1.97 -1.12
N ARG A 60 -7.51 1.90 -2.01
CA ARG A 60 -7.23 2.98 -2.96
C ARG A 60 -8.39 3.20 -3.94
N GLN A 61 -9.03 2.13 -4.41
CA GLN A 61 -10.18 2.22 -5.31
C GLN A 61 -11.42 2.79 -4.62
N MET A 62 -11.70 2.38 -3.39
CA MET A 62 -12.82 2.87 -2.59
C MET A 62 -12.71 4.38 -2.36
N TYR A 63 -11.55 4.88 -1.91
CA TYR A 63 -11.33 6.32 -1.73
C TYR A 63 -11.49 7.11 -3.04
N ARG A 64 -10.94 6.61 -4.15
CA ARG A 64 -11.11 7.24 -5.47
C ARG A 64 -12.57 7.21 -5.95
N ARG A 65 -13.33 6.17 -5.62
CA ARG A 65 -14.75 6.04 -5.96
C ARG A 65 -15.57 7.10 -5.26
N GLU A 66 -15.34 7.33 -3.97
CA GLU A 66 -16.03 8.36 -3.20
C GLU A 66 -15.78 9.76 -3.78
N ILE A 67 -14.51 10.11 -4.03
CA ILE A 67 -14.15 11.37 -4.68
C ILE A 67 -14.82 11.50 -6.05
N ARG A 68 -14.80 10.43 -6.85
CA ARG A 68 -15.44 10.42 -8.17
C ARG A 68 -16.93 10.71 -8.05
N MET A 69 -17.63 10.04 -7.14
CA MET A 69 -19.06 10.23 -6.93
C MET A 69 -19.37 11.67 -6.50
N SER A 70 -18.61 12.25 -5.57
CA SER A 70 -18.75 13.66 -5.16
C SER A 70 -18.52 14.63 -6.33
N ARG A 71 -17.50 14.40 -7.15
CA ARG A 71 -17.22 15.23 -8.34
C ARG A 71 -18.33 15.10 -9.38
N MET A 72 -18.82 13.88 -9.59
CA MET A 72 -19.89 13.59 -10.54
C MET A 72 -21.18 14.29 -10.12
N ALA A 73 -21.56 14.21 -8.84
CA ALA A 73 -22.73 14.92 -8.31
C ALA A 73 -22.62 16.45 -8.49
N ARG A 74 -21.47 17.05 -8.14
CA ARG A 74 -21.23 18.49 -8.37
C ARG A 74 -21.28 18.87 -9.84
N LYS A 75 -20.72 18.05 -10.73
CA LYS A 75 -20.75 18.28 -12.18
C LYS A 75 -22.19 18.29 -12.70
N TYR A 76 -23.00 17.31 -12.31
CA TYR A 76 -24.41 17.26 -12.72
C TYR A 76 -25.21 18.45 -12.20
N ALA A 77 -25.05 18.81 -10.92
CA ALA A 77 -25.71 19.98 -10.35
C ALA A 77 -25.30 21.27 -11.08
N ASN A 78 -24.01 21.47 -11.35
CA ASN A 78 -23.52 22.64 -12.08
C ASN A 78 -24.02 22.68 -13.53
N ASN A 79 -24.11 21.52 -14.20
CA ASN A 79 -24.65 21.42 -15.55
C ASN A 79 -26.17 21.67 -15.61
N PHE A 80 -26.89 21.30 -14.55
CA PHE A 80 -28.33 21.53 -14.43
C PHE A 80 -28.67 23.01 -14.24
N LEU A 81 -27.84 23.74 -13.50
CA LEU A 81 -28.04 25.16 -13.26
C LEU A 81 -27.64 25.97 -14.50
N TRP A 82 -28.53 26.87 -14.94
CA TRP A 82 -28.19 27.87 -15.94
C TRP A 82 -27.17 28.88 -15.35
N PRO A 83 -26.28 29.47 -16.17
CA PRO A 83 -25.38 30.53 -15.69
C PRO A 83 -26.11 31.61 -14.90
N PHE A 84 -25.59 31.94 -13.71
CA PHE A 84 -26.16 32.97 -12.85
C PHE A 84 -26.05 34.34 -13.51
N LYS A 85 -27.19 35.03 -13.64
CA LYS A 85 -27.25 36.42 -14.09
C LYS A 85 -27.13 37.33 -12.86
N LEU A 86 -25.90 37.72 -12.52
CA LEU A 86 -25.63 38.58 -11.38
C LEU A 86 -25.81 40.06 -11.73
N SER A 87 -26.14 40.87 -10.72
CA SER A 87 -26.23 42.34 -10.86
C SER A 87 -24.84 42.99 -10.78
N SER A 88 -24.75 44.27 -11.13
CA SER A 88 -23.49 45.03 -10.97
C SER A 88 -23.16 45.19 -9.48
N PRO A 89 -21.87 45.08 -9.08
CA PRO A 89 -21.50 45.13 -7.67
C PRO A 89 -21.86 46.48 -7.06
N ARG A 90 -22.57 46.47 -5.93
CA ARG A 90 -22.83 47.67 -5.14
C ARG A 90 -21.51 48.36 -4.74
N GLY A 91 -21.38 49.64 -5.05
CA GLY A 91 -20.14 50.41 -4.86
C GLY A 91 -19.10 50.26 -5.98
N GLY A 92 -19.42 49.53 -7.05
CA GLY A 92 -18.59 49.43 -8.25
C GLY A 92 -17.38 48.51 -8.12
N MET A 93 -16.60 48.50 -9.20
CA MET A 93 -15.28 47.85 -9.32
C MET A 93 -14.19 48.92 -9.19
N ASN A 94 -13.07 48.57 -8.59
CA ASN A 94 -11.91 49.45 -8.44
C ASN A 94 -11.18 49.63 -9.77
N LYS A 95 -10.60 48.54 -10.31
CA LYS A 95 -9.89 48.51 -11.59
C LYS A 95 -10.06 47.14 -12.24
N LYS A 96 -10.92 47.07 -13.25
CA LYS A 96 -11.35 45.80 -13.88
C LYS A 96 -10.22 45.02 -14.55
N THR A 97 -9.26 45.74 -15.14
CA THR A 97 -8.20 45.15 -15.98
C THR A 97 -6.97 44.74 -15.18
N THR A 98 -6.78 45.31 -13.98
CA THR A 98 -5.61 45.09 -13.14
C THR A 98 -5.80 43.85 -12.26
N HIS A 99 -4.71 43.11 -11.99
CA HIS A 99 -4.77 41.92 -11.16
C HIS A 99 -5.06 42.26 -9.69
N PHE A 100 -5.71 41.36 -8.97
CA PHE A 100 -6.13 41.56 -7.58
C PHE A 100 -4.96 41.90 -6.63
N VAL A 101 -3.81 41.24 -6.82
CA VAL A 101 -2.59 41.48 -6.02
C VAL A 101 -2.05 42.90 -6.17
N GLU A 102 -2.32 43.55 -7.31
CA GLU A 102 -1.91 44.94 -7.60
C GLU A 102 -3.01 45.95 -7.21
N GLY A 103 -4.06 45.51 -6.51
CA GLY A 103 -5.19 46.34 -6.09
C GLY A 103 -6.31 46.49 -7.13
N GLY A 104 -6.32 45.65 -8.17
CA GLY A 104 -7.42 45.56 -9.14
C GLY A 104 -8.49 44.51 -8.79
N ASP A 105 -9.31 44.14 -9.77
CA ASP A 105 -10.41 43.19 -9.59
C ASP A 105 -10.24 41.89 -10.42
N ALA A 106 -9.26 41.81 -11.33
CA ALA A 106 -9.04 40.62 -12.14
C ALA A 106 -8.27 39.52 -11.37
N GLY A 107 -8.50 38.25 -11.72
CA GLY A 107 -7.73 37.12 -11.20
C GLY A 107 -8.28 36.48 -9.92
N ASN A 108 -7.50 35.57 -9.33
CA ASN A 108 -7.88 34.83 -8.14
C ASN A 108 -7.70 35.68 -6.88
N ARG A 109 -8.74 35.74 -6.04
CA ARG A 109 -8.73 36.44 -4.75
C ARG A 109 -9.22 35.57 -3.60
N GLU A 110 -9.17 34.25 -3.80
CA GLU A 110 -9.52 33.23 -2.81
C GLU A 110 -10.87 33.53 -2.14
N ASP A 111 -10.93 33.58 -0.81
CA ASP A 111 -12.17 33.76 -0.05
C ASP A 111 -12.80 35.15 -0.24
N GLN A 112 -12.06 36.14 -0.74
CA GLN A 112 -12.56 37.49 -0.96
C GLN A 112 -13.52 37.58 -2.17
N ILE A 113 -13.62 36.54 -3.00
CA ILE A 113 -14.64 36.44 -4.06
C ILE A 113 -16.06 36.47 -3.47
N ASN A 114 -16.25 35.86 -2.30
CA ASN A 114 -17.55 35.80 -1.63
C ASN A 114 -18.05 37.19 -1.22
N ARG A 115 -17.15 38.10 -0.85
CA ARG A 115 -17.49 39.50 -0.57
C ARG A 115 -17.95 40.21 -1.84
N LEU A 116 -17.32 39.97 -3.01
CA LEU A 116 -17.78 40.55 -4.27
C LEU A 116 -19.15 39.99 -4.67
N VAL A 117 -19.32 38.66 -4.65
CA VAL A 117 -20.58 38.00 -5.05
C VAL A 117 -21.75 38.50 -4.21
N ARG A 118 -21.58 38.69 -2.89
CA ARG A 118 -22.61 39.30 -2.02
C ARG A 118 -23.00 40.73 -2.40
N ARG A 119 -22.13 41.48 -3.09
CA ARG A 119 -22.45 42.82 -3.61
C ARG A 119 -23.18 42.77 -4.96
N MET A 120 -23.21 41.62 -5.62
CA MET A 120 -23.78 41.38 -6.94
C MET A 120 -25.05 40.51 -6.90
N ASN A 121 -25.49 40.13 -5.70
CA ASN A 121 -26.76 39.45 -5.44
C ASN A 121 -27.87 40.48 -5.18
#